data_AF-A0A6L7IDT2-F1
#
_entry.id   AF-A0A6L7IDT2-F1
#
_cell.length_a   1.000
_cell.length_b   1.000
_cell.length_c   1.000
_cell.angle_alpha   90.00
_cell.angle_beta   90.00
_cell.angle_gamma   90.00
#
_symmetry.space_group_name_H-M   'P 1'
#
loop_
_entity.id
_entity.type
_entity.pdbx_description
1 polymer ?
#
loop_
_entity_poly.entity_id
_entity_poly.type
_entity_poly.pdbx_seq_one_letter_code
_entity_poly.pdbx_strand_id
1 'polypeptide(L)' 'MKKKLFLRLCLILAVGVSAFSCRTEEFHNEEEAHGSTQFRLTNQRISLNEAKHKAKLFPELEKAKKELLLSRKSMQTDG' A
#
# COMPACT_ATOMS: atom_id res chain seq x y z
N MET A 1 12.12 -46.11 25.90
CA MET A 1 11.45 -45.32 24.84
C MET A 1 11.31 -43.81 25.13
N LYS A 2 11.63 -43.32 26.34
CA LYS A 2 11.44 -41.91 26.74
C LYS A 2 12.24 -40.88 25.91
N LYS A 3 13.49 -41.20 25.54
CA LYS A 3 14.36 -40.32 24.72
C LYS A 3 13.84 -40.11 23.29
N LYS A 4 13.25 -41.15 22.70
CA LYS A 4 12.63 -41.09 21.36
C LYS A 4 11.32 -40.29 21.38
N LEU A 5 10.57 -40.37 22.48
CA LEU A 5 9.37 -39.57 22.69
C LEU A 5 9.70 -38.08 22.83
N PHE A 6 10.73 -37.75 23.63
CA PHE A 6 11.22 -36.39 23.77
C PHE A 6 11.71 -35.81 22.44
N LEU A 7 12.51 -36.58 21.69
CA LEU A 7 13.00 -36.16 20.37
C LEU A 7 11.85 -35.90 19.39
N ARG A 8 10.81 -36.74 19.38
CA ARG A 8 9.62 -36.53 18.54
C ARG A 8 8.86 -35.26 18.94
N LEU A 9 8.75 -34.99 20.24
CA LEU A 9 8.11 -33.77 20.74
C LEU A 9 8.89 -32.51 20.31
N CYS A 10 10.22 -32.53 20.41
CA CYS A 10 11.06 -31.43 19.94
C CYS A 10 10.91 -31.17 18.44
N LEU A 11 10.81 -32.22 17.61
CA LEU A 11 10.61 -32.09 16.17
C LEU A 11 9.25 -31.48 15.83
N ILE A 12 8.18 -31.87 16.54
CA ILE A 12 6.84 -31.28 16.36
C ILE A 12 6.83 -29.80 16.76
N LEU A 13 7.48 -29.45 17.88
CA LEU A 13 7.62 -28.07 18.33
C LEU A 13 8.41 -27.21 17.34
N ALA A 14 9.51 -27.71 16.79
CA ALA A 14 10.30 -26.99 15.80
C ALA A 14 9.48 -26.64 14.54
N VAL A 15 8.69 -27.58 14.03
CA VAL A 15 7.80 -27.33 12.88
C VAL A 15 6.70 -26.32 13.22
N GLY A 16 6.12 -26.42 14.43
CA GLY A 16 5.11 -25.48 14.90
C GLY A 16 5.65 -24.05 15.03
N VAL A 17 6.83 -23.88 15.64
CA VAL A 17 7.48 -22.57 15.80
C VAL A 17 7.91 -22.00 14.45
N SER A 18 8.45 -22.81 13.52
CA SER A 18 8.79 -22.32 12.18
C SER A 18 7.56 -21.89 11.38
N ALA A 19 6.45 -22.63 11.44
CA ALA A 19 5.20 -22.22 10.79
C ALA A 19 4.58 -20.96 11.42
N PHE A 20 4.69 -20.81 12.74
CA PHE A 20 4.28 -19.60 13.44
C PHE A 20 5.20 -18.42 13.10
N SER A 21 6.51 -18.63 13.06
CA SER A 21 7.50 -17.59 12.71
C SER A 21 7.33 -17.10 11.27
N CYS A 22 7.08 -18.00 10.31
CA CYS A 22 6.78 -17.62 8.93
C CYS A 22 5.41 -16.94 8.77
N ARG A 23 4.48 -17.08 9.74
CA ARG A 23 3.20 -16.35 9.78
C ARG A 23 3.29 -15.04 10.56
N THR A 24 4.25 -14.90 11.48
CA THR A 24 4.38 -13.71 12.33
C THR A 24 5.16 -12.58 11.64
N GLU A 25 5.68 -12.80 10.42
CA GLU A 25 6.11 -11.72 9.52
C GLU A 25 4.95 -10.82 9.04
N GLU A 26 3.68 -11.20 9.24
CA GLU A 26 2.56 -10.33 8.87
C GLU A 26 2.29 -9.20 9.90
N PHE A 27 2.89 -9.22 11.11
CA PHE A 27 2.58 -8.22 12.16
C PHE A 27 3.73 -7.84 13.10
N HIS A 28 5.00 -8.12 12.80
CA HIS A 28 6.09 -7.33 13.41
C HIS A 28 6.29 -6.06 12.57
N ASN A 29 5.41 -5.09 12.87
CA ASN A 29 5.59 -3.71 12.49
C ASN A 29 6.81 -3.18 13.26
N GLU A 30 8.02 -3.45 12.76
CA GLU A 30 9.25 -2.78 13.19
C GLU A 30 9.28 -1.30 12.75
N GLU A 31 8.12 -0.67 12.54
CA GLU A 31 7.97 0.77 12.29
C GLU A 31 8.02 1.63 13.57
N GLU A 32 8.22 1.05 14.77
CA GLU A 32 8.34 1.84 16.00
C GLU A 32 9.77 2.25 16.38
N ALA A 33 10.83 1.74 15.72
CA ALA A 33 12.20 1.94 16.22
C ALA A 33 13.18 2.66 15.29
N HIS A 34 12.94 2.79 13.98
CA HIS A 34 13.91 3.44 13.11
C HIS A 34 13.23 4.29 12.03
N GLY A 35 13.58 5.58 12.01
CA GLY A 35 13.03 6.62 11.14
C GLY A 35 13.18 6.30 9.65
N SER A 36 12.25 5.51 9.12
CA SER A 36 12.09 5.35 7.70
C SER A 36 11.43 6.62 7.17
N THR A 37 12.19 7.41 6.41
CA THR A 37 11.66 8.41 5.47
C THR A 37 10.98 7.72 4.28
N GLN A 38 10.43 6.52 4.48
CA GLN A 38 9.67 5.82 3.48
C GLN A 38 8.34 6.53 3.35
N PHE A 39 7.93 6.77 2.11
CA PHE A 39 6.69 7.48 1.79
C PHE A 39 5.53 6.70 2.40
N ARG A 40 5.13 7.04 3.62
CA ARG A 40 3.93 6.49 4.25
C ARG A 40 2.78 6.90 3.36
N LEU A 41 2.12 5.92 2.74
CA LEU A 41 0.89 6.15 1.98
C LEU A 41 -0.16 6.62 2.99
N THR A 42 -0.20 7.93 3.24
CA THR A 42 -1.24 8.51 4.07
C THR A 42 -2.53 8.36 3.29
N ASN A 43 -3.51 7.62 3.83
CA ASN A 43 -4.89 7.62 3.33
C ASN A 43 -5.54 9.03 3.39
N GLN A 44 -4.81 10.03 3.88
CA GLN A 44 -5.18 11.42 3.87
C GLN A 44 -5.26 11.94 2.44
N ARG A 45 -6.49 12.08 1.95
CA ARG A 45 -6.77 12.78 0.70
C ARG A 45 -6.48 14.26 0.89
N ILE A 46 -5.42 14.75 0.27
CA ILE A 46 -5.14 16.19 0.19
C ILE A 46 -6.09 16.84 -0.82
N SER A 47 -6.68 17.97 -0.45
CA SER A 47 -7.48 18.74 -1.40
C SER A 47 -6.57 19.36 -2.47
N LEU A 48 -7.10 19.58 -3.67
CA LEU A 48 -6.35 20.28 -4.74
C LEU A 48 -5.91 21.69 -4.30
N ASN A 49 -6.62 22.29 -3.34
CA ASN A 49 -6.30 23.59 -2.78
C ASN A 49 -5.09 23.55 -1.84
N GLU A 50 -4.85 22.41 -1.18
CA GLU A 50 -3.73 22.17 -0.25
C GLU A 50 -2.48 21.59 -0.93
N ALA A 51 -2.57 21.24 -2.21
CA ALA A 51 -1.46 20.65 -2.93
C ALA A 51 -0.28 21.64 -3.08
N LYS A 52 0.93 21.21 -2.67
CA LYS A 52 2.17 22.00 -2.78
C LYS A 52 2.45 22.51 -4.20
N HIS A 53 2.01 21.77 -5.21
CA HIS A 53 2.22 22.09 -6.63
C HIS A 53 0.97 22.64 -7.33
N LYS A 54 0.02 23.19 -6.57
CA LYS A 54 -1.25 23.75 -7.07
C LYS A 54 -1.09 24.62 -8.32
N ALA A 55 -0.12 25.53 -8.32
CA ALA A 55 0.11 26.46 -9.43
C ALA A 55 0.42 25.77 -10.77
N LYS A 56 1.01 24.57 -10.73
CA LYS A 56 1.28 23.74 -11.91
C LYS A 56 0.13 22.79 -12.24
N LEU A 57 -0.54 22.24 -11.22
CA LEU A 57 -1.66 21.30 -11.43
C LEU A 57 -2.90 21.98 -12.03
N PHE A 58 -3.23 23.20 -11.60
CA PHE A 58 -4.40 23.93 -12.10
C PHE A 58 -4.44 24.10 -13.63
N PRO A 59 -3.38 24.61 -14.30
CA PRO A 59 -3.40 24.78 -15.75
C PRO A 59 -3.46 23.46 -16.52
N GLU A 60 -2.78 22.40 -16.04
CA GLU A 60 -2.86 21.07 -16.66
C GLU A 60 -4.27 20.49 -16.52
N LEU A 61 -4.92 20.68 -15.36
CA LEU A 61 -6.29 20.24 -15.11
C LEU A 61 -7.30 20.99 -15.99
N GLU A 62 -7.13 22.30 -16.20
CA GLU A 62 -7.96 23.06 -17.14
C GLU A 62 -7.81 22.55 -18.57
N LYS A 63 -6.58 22.24 -19.01
CA LYS A 63 -6.32 21.73 -20.35
C LYS A 63 -7.00 20.38 -20.56
N ALA A 64 -6.82 19.44 -19.63
CA ALA A 64 -7.49 18.15 -19.67
C ALA A 64 -9.02 18.28 -19.67
N LYS A 65 -9.59 19.21 -18.89
CA LYS A 65 -11.03 19.49 -18.89
C LYS A 65 -11.51 19.98 -20.25
N LYS A 66 -10.77 20.87 -20.91
CA LYS A 66 -11.11 21.37 -22.26
C LYS A 66 -11.07 20.25 -23.28
N GLU A 67 -10.06 19.40 -23.23
CA GLU A 67 -9.94 18.23 -24.13
C GLU A 67 -11.11 17.25 -23.92
N LEU A 68 -11.46 16.92 -22.68
CA LEU A 68 -12.62 16.07 -22.37
C LEU A 68 -13.95 16.67 -22.87
N LEU A 69 -14.12 17.99 -22.75
CA LEU A 69 -15.32 18.66 -23.25
C LEU A 69 -15.40 18.65 -24.78
N LEU A 70 -14.26 18.80 -25.47
CA LEU A 70 -14.18 18.70 -26.92
C LEU A 70 -14.49 17.28 -27.40
N SER A 71 -13.89 16.26 -26.77
CA SER A 71 -14.19 14.86 -27.08
C SER A 71 -15.65 14.50 -26.79
N ARG A 72 -16.25 15.05 -25.73
CA ARG A 72 -17.68 14.86 -25.46
C ARG A 72 -18.55 15.51 -26.55
N LYS A 73 -18.16 16.70 -27.02
CA LYS A 73 -18.93 17.44 -28.02
C LYS A 73 -18.87 16.78 -29.39
N SER A 74 -17.72 16.22 -29.79
CA SER A 74 -17.59 15.45 -31.03
C SER A 74 -18.42 14.17 -31.01
N MET A 75 -18.60 13.53 -29.84
CA MET A 75 -19.49 12.37 -29.69
C MET A 75 -20.99 12.72 -29.74
N GLN A 76 -21.38 14.00 -29.58
CA GLN A 76 -22.77 14.45 -29.66
C GLN A 76 -23.19 14.92 -31.06
N THR A 77 -22.24 15.11 -31.99
CA THR A 77 -22.51 15.62 -33.35
C THR A 77 -22.63 14.55 -34.42
N ASP A 78 -22.48 13.27 -34.08
CA ASP A 78 -22.63 12.10 -34.98
C ASP A 78 -24.01 11.39 -34.84
N GLY A 79 -25.02 12.07 -34.29
CA GLY A 79 -26.38 11.56 -34.08
C GLY A 79 -27.45 12.31 -34.87
#